data_AF-A0A6B3TNV4-F1
#
_entry.id   AF-A0A6B3TNV4-F1
#
_cell.length_a   1.000
_cell.length_b   1.000
_cell.length_c   1.000
_cell.angle_alpha   90.00
_cell.angle_beta   90.00
_cell.angle_gamma   90.00
#
_symmetry.space_group_name_H-M   'P 1'
#
loop_
_entity.id
_entity.type
_entity.pdbx_description
1 polymer ?
#
loop_
_entity_poly.entity_id
_entity_poly.type
_entity_poly.pdbx_seq_one_letter_code
_entity_poly.pdbx_strand_id
1 'polypeptide(L)'
;MLSVKEAAAHLTSNGIAASDQEVMTWIKEGKIKAKMDKRRNTTYKIHIKDLIAFMIQTHTAHLSSQLEESLQENRRLTEQIELLKTRVHIEQSKVRTLKKCLNTQMELNGSSTMNYSELLRLDQDSNSHDLKKEFKKLLKALHPDRGGDERLFKVFHEHYENIK
;
A
#
# COMPACT_ATOMS: atom_id res chain seq x y z
N MET A 1 -6.57 12.27 47.20
CA MET A 1 -5.83 13.26 46.40
C MET A 1 -4.42 12.71 46.23
N LEU A 2 -3.86 12.83 45.02
CA LEU A 2 -2.58 12.27 44.66
C LEU A 2 -1.48 13.33 44.80
N SER A 3 -0.29 12.91 45.18
CA SER A 3 0.92 13.72 45.03
C SER A 3 1.33 13.80 43.55
N VAL A 4 2.22 14.73 43.22
CA VAL A 4 2.77 14.89 41.86
C VAL A 4 3.43 13.60 41.37
N LYS A 5 4.19 12.92 42.23
CA LYS A 5 4.88 11.66 41.91
C LYS A 5 3.90 10.52 41.65
N GLU A 6 2.86 10.41 42.46
CA GLU A 6 1.79 9.43 42.23
C GLU A 6 1.04 9.71 40.93
N ALA A 7 0.76 10.98 40.63
CA ALA A 7 0.12 11.38 39.38
C ALA A 7 0.98 11.05 38.16
N ALA A 8 2.30 11.29 38.21
CA ALA A 8 3.25 10.92 37.15
C ALA A 8 3.27 9.40 36.90
N ALA A 9 3.29 8.60 37.98
CA ALA A 9 3.20 7.14 37.90
C ALA A 9 1.87 6.66 37.28
N HIS A 10 0.75 7.29 37.66
CA HIS A 10 -0.55 6.99 37.07
C HIS A 10 -0.63 7.34 35.58
N LEU A 11 -0.09 8.48 35.16
CA LEU A 11 -0.07 8.89 33.75
C LEU A 11 0.79 7.93 32.91
N THR A 12 1.98 7.59 33.41
CA THR A 12 2.89 6.66 32.73
C THR A 12 2.27 5.27 32.60
N SER A 13 1.58 4.79 33.64
CA SER A 13 0.87 3.51 33.62
C SER A 13 -0.30 3.48 32.62
N ASN A 14 -0.82 4.65 32.23
CA ASN A 14 -1.90 4.81 31.24
C ASN A 14 -1.39 5.25 29.86
N GLY A 15 -0.09 5.07 29.60
CA GLY A 15 0.52 5.31 28.29
C GLY A 15 0.88 6.77 28.00
N ILE A 16 0.77 7.67 28.99
CA ILE A 16 1.20 9.07 28.87
C ILE A 16 2.56 9.17 29.58
N ALA A 17 3.64 9.20 28.80
CA ALA A 17 4.97 9.41 29.35
C ALA A 17 5.00 10.73 30.13
N ALA A 18 5.18 10.64 31.45
CA ALA A 18 5.11 11.79 32.35
C ALA A 18 6.12 11.65 33.48
N SER A 19 7.02 12.61 33.57
CA SER A 19 7.91 12.85 34.71
C SER A 19 7.27 13.79 35.73
N ASP A 20 7.76 13.76 36.97
CA ASP A 20 7.32 14.68 38.03
C ASP A 20 7.43 16.16 37.59
N GLN A 21 8.47 16.50 36.83
CA GLN A 21 8.69 17.85 36.32
C GLN A 21 7.68 18.26 35.22
N GLU A 22 7.29 17.32 34.36
CA GLU A 22 6.26 17.56 33.33
C GLU A 22 4.89 17.74 33.97
N VAL A 23 4.55 16.92 34.97
CA VAL A 23 3.30 17.08 35.72
C VAL A 23 3.26 18.44 36.42
N MET A 24 4.37 18.90 37.00
CA MET A 24 4.47 20.24 37.59
C MET A 24 4.29 21.34 36.54
N THR A 25 4.86 21.17 35.35
CA THR A 25 4.70 22.10 34.24
C THR A 25 3.23 22.17 33.80
N TRP A 26 2.54 21.03 33.65
CA TRP A 26 1.12 20.97 33.30
C TRP A 26 0.20 21.58 34.36
N ILE A 27 0.56 21.49 35.65
CA ILE A 27 -0.17 22.20 36.71
C ILE A 27 0.02 23.72 36.57
N LYS A 28 1.26 24.19 36.34
CA LYS A 28 1.56 25.62 36.17
C LYS A 28 0.90 26.22 34.93
N GLU A 29 0.84 25.45 33.85
CA GLU A 29 0.14 25.80 32.61
C GLU A 29 -1.39 25.72 32.74
N GLY A 30 -1.91 25.24 33.88
CA GLY A 30 -3.35 25.11 34.12
C GLY A 30 -4.03 23.93 33.40
N LYS A 31 -3.25 23.04 32.79
CA LYS A 31 -3.74 21.81 32.14
C LYS A 31 -4.26 20.78 33.14
N ILE A 32 -3.65 20.72 34.32
CA ILE A 32 -4.09 19.85 35.43
C ILE A 32 -4.48 20.72 36.63
N LYS A 33 -5.72 20.57 37.10
CA LYS A 33 -6.18 21.25 38.31
C LYS A 33 -5.58 20.58 39.54
N ALA A 34 -4.90 21.37 40.37
CA ALA A 34 -4.30 20.92 41.61
C ALA A 34 -4.50 21.95 42.73
N LYS A 35 -4.52 21.47 43.98
CA LYS A 35 -4.54 22.33 45.17
C LYS A 35 -3.15 22.36 45.80
N MET A 36 -2.66 23.56 46.09
CA MET A 36 -1.40 23.73 46.80
C MET A 36 -1.60 23.44 48.29
N ASP A 37 -0.70 22.64 48.88
CA ASP A 37 -0.71 22.36 50.31
C ASP A 37 -0.12 23.56 51.07
N LYS A 38 -0.98 24.32 51.77
CA LYS A 38 -0.55 25.53 52.48
C LYS A 38 0.46 25.27 53.60
N ARG A 39 0.57 24.02 54.11
CA ARG A 39 1.53 23.67 55.18
C ARG A 39 2.95 23.48 54.65
N ARG A 40 3.10 23.12 53.37
CA ARG A 40 4.37 22.98 52.67
C ARG A 40 4.18 23.70 51.34
N ASN A 41 4.55 24.98 51.27
CA ASN A 41 4.31 25.92 50.17
C ASN A 41 4.94 25.53 48.80
N THR A 42 5.28 24.26 48.64
CA THR A 42 5.99 23.62 47.52
C THR A 42 5.30 22.35 47.02
N THR A 43 4.25 21.84 47.70
CA THR A 43 3.62 20.56 47.32
C THR A 43 2.22 20.76 46.74
N TYR A 44 1.97 20.20 45.57
CA TYR A 44 0.64 20.15 44.96
C TYR A 44 -0.05 18.82 45.23
N LYS A 45 -1.37 18.88 45.42
CA LYS A 45 -2.28 17.74 45.55
C LYS A 45 -3.30 17.76 44.41
N ILE A 46 -3.28 16.73 43.59
CA ILE A 46 -4.15 16.58 42.42
C ILE A 46 -5.38 15.75 42.81
N HIS A 47 -6.57 16.16 42.37
CA HIS A 47 -7.74 15.33 42.53
C HIS A 47 -7.77 14.25 41.44
N ILE A 48 -8.13 13.01 41.79
CA ILE A 48 -8.16 11.89 40.84
C ILE A 48 -9.08 12.22 39.64
N LYS A 49 -10.23 12.84 39.90
CA LYS A 49 -11.14 13.34 38.85
C LYS A 49 -10.46 14.26 37.84
N ASP A 50 -9.65 15.20 38.29
CA ASP A 50 -8.97 16.16 37.41
C ASP A 50 -7.86 15.47 36.60
N LEU A 51 -7.16 14.51 37.21
CA LEU A 51 -6.18 13.68 36.52
C LEU A 51 -6.83 12.81 35.44
N ILE A 52 -7.96 12.17 35.75
CA ILE A 52 -8.74 11.37 34.80
C ILE A 52 -9.26 12.25 33.65
N ALA A 53 -9.77 13.44 33.94
CA ALA A 53 -10.22 14.37 32.90
C ALA A 53 -9.08 14.73 31.94
N PHE A 54 -7.88 14.99 32.47
CA PHE A 54 -6.68 15.24 31.66
C PHE A 54 -6.29 14.03 30.81
N MET A 55 -6.32 12.81 31.37
CA MET A 55 -6.04 11.58 30.62
C MET A 55 -7.02 11.35 29.47
N ILE A 56 -8.31 11.55 29.73
CA ILE A 56 -9.35 11.42 28.69
C ILE A 56 -9.11 12.47 27.60
N GLN A 57 -8.84 13.71 27.98
CA GLN A 57 -8.60 14.79 27.03
C GLN A 57 -7.38 14.53 26.14
N THR A 58 -6.27 14.09 26.72
CA THR A 58 -5.02 13.79 26.01
C THR A 58 -5.19 12.62 25.04
N HIS A 59 -5.79 11.51 25.49
CA HIS A 59 -6.08 10.37 24.61
C HIS A 59 -7.06 10.73 23.50
N THR A 60 -8.10 11.50 23.81
CA THR A 60 -9.09 11.95 22.80
C THR A 60 -8.41 12.80 21.74
N ALA A 61 -7.59 13.78 22.15
CA ALA A 61 -6.86 14.64 21.22
C ALA A 61 -5.89 13.84 20.33
N HIS A 62 -5.18 12.86 20.90
CA HIS A 62 -4.29 11.99 20.13
C HIS A 62 -5.04 11.15 19.09
N LEU A 63 -6.14 10.49 19.50
CA LEU A 63 -6.97 9.70 18.61
C LEU A 63 -7.63 10.55 17.52
N SER A 64 -8.08 11.76 17.85
CA SER A 64 -8.62 12.70 16.85
C SER A 64 -7.58 13.09 15.81
N SER A 65 -6.34 13.39 16.23
CA SER A 65 -5.23 13.69 15.31
C SER A 65 -4.92 12.51 14.38
N GLN A 66 -4.81 11.29 14.93
CA GLN A 66 -4.56 10.09 14.14
C GLN A 66 -5.69 9.79 13.15
N LEU A 67 -6.94 10.00 13.57
CA LEU A 67 -8.09 9.82 12.69
C LEU A 67 -8.06 10.83 11.54
N GLU A 68 -7.73 12.09 11.81
CA GLU A 68 -7.61 13.13 10.79
C GLU A 68 -6.52 12.82 9.77
N GLU A 69 -5.34 12.41 10.24
CA GLU A 69 -4.23 11.96 9.38
C GLU A 69 -4.64 10.77 8.51
N SER A 70 -5.30 9.76 9.10
CA SER A 70 -5.77 8.59 8.36
C SER A 70 -6.85 8.96 7.32
N LEU A 71 -7.76 9.88 7.64
CA LEU A 71 -8.76 10.38 6.71
C LEU A 71 -8.14 11.18 5.56
N GLN A 72 -7.10 11.97 5.83
CA GLN A 72 -6.36 12.68 4.79
C GLN A 72 -5.66 11.70 3.85
N GLU A 73 -4.99 10.67 4.40
CA GLU A 73 -4.32 9.66 3.58
C GLU A 73 -5.33 8.84 2.76
N ASN A 74 -6.47 8.47 3.34
CA ASN A 74 -7.54 7.79 2.59
C ASN A 74 -8.07 8.61 1.42
N ARG A 75 -8.23 9.94 1.59
CA ARG A 75 -8.59 10.84 0.48
C ARG A 75 -7.53 10.83 -0.61
N ARG A 76 -6.26 10.95 -0.24
CA ARG A 76 -5.12 10.91 -1.17
C ARG A 76 -5.03 9.59 -1.94
N LEU A 77 -5.27 8.46 -1.27
CA LEU A 77 -5.28 7.13 -1.90
C LEU A 77 -6.46 6.97 -2.85
N THR A 78 -7.63 7.51 -2.48
CA THR A 78 -8.83 7.48 -3.34
C THR A 78 -8.58 8.25 -4.64
N GLU A 79 -7.97 9.44 -4.56
CA GLU A 79 -7.60 10.24 -5.74
C GLU A 79 -6.60 9.49 -6.64
N GLN A 80 -5.59 8.84 -6.06
CA GLN A 80 -4.62 8.04 -6.81
C GLN A 80 -5.29 6.86 -7.52
N ILE A 81 -6.24 6.18 -6.87
CA ILE A 81 -7.00 5.08 -7.47
C ILE A 81 -7.79 5.58 -8.69
N GLU A 82 -8.45 6.73 -8.61
CA GLU A 82 -9.19 7.28 -9.75
C GLU A 82 -8.28 7.68 -10.92
N LEU A 83 -7.11 8.26 -10.64
CA LEU A 83 -6.10 8.53 -11.67
C LEU A 83 -5.61 7.24 -12.34
N LEU A 84 -5.34 6.19 -11.57
CA LEU A 84 -4.91 4.90 -12.09
C LEU A 84 -5.99 4.22 -12.92
N LYS A 85 -7.25 4.24 -12.47
CA LYS A 85 -8.39 3.73 -13.25
C LYS A 85 -8.49 4.43 -14.60
N THR A 86 -8.39 5.76 -14.60
CA THR A 86 -8.42 6.56 -15.84
C THR A 86 -7.28 6.18 -16.77
N ARG A 87 -6.05 6.05 -16.25
CA ARG A 87 -4.89 5.61 -17.03
C ARG A 87 -5.09 4.22 -17.63
N VAL A 88 -5.55 3.26 -16.83
CA VAL A 88 -5.83 1.89 -17.29
C VAL A 88 -6.87 1.92 -18.40
N HIS A 89 -7.93 2.72 -18.26
CA HIS A 89 -8.96 2.85 -19.29
C HIS A 89 -8.42 3.42 -20.62
N ILE A 90 -7.56 4.43 -20.54
CA ILE A 90 -6.88 5.01 -21.71
C ILE A 90 -6.00 3.95 -22.39
N GLU A 91 -5.16 3.25 -21.62
CA GLU A 91 -4.27 2.22 -22.17
C GLU A 91 -5.06 1.04 -22.76
N GLN A 92 -6.13 0.59 -22.11
CA GLN A 92 -7.03 -0.41 -22.67
C GLN A 92 -7.64 0.05 -24.01
N SER A 93 -8.04 1.31 -24.10
CA SER A 93 -8.60 1.88 -25.34
C SER A 93 -7.55 1.95 -26.45
N LYS A 94 -6.31 2.38 -26.14
CA LYS A 94 -5.19 2.36 -27.08
C LYS A 94 -4.90 0.95 -27.60
N VAL A 95 -4.83 -0.05 -26.70
CA VAL A 95 -4.61 -1.44 -27.08
C VAL A 95 -5.73 -1.96 -27.98
N ARG A 96 -6.99 -1.63 -27.70
CA ARG A 96 -8.12 -1.99 -28.57
C ARG A 96 -7.97 -1.39 -29.98
N THR A 97 -7.61 -0.11 -30.07
CA THR A 97 -7.39 0.58 -31.36
C THR A 97 -6.21 -0.01 -32.13
N LEU A 98 -5.08 -0.25 -31.45
CA LEU A 98 -3.90 -0.86 -32.06
C LEU A 98 -4.19 -2.27 -32.59
N LYS A 99 -4.93 -3.09 -31.82
CA LYS A 99 -5.36 -4.42 -32.25
C LYS A 99 -6.23 -4.36 -33.51
N LYS A 100 -7.18 -3.41 -33.57
CA LYS A 100 -8.00 -3.21 -34.77
C LYS A 100 -7.13 -2.83 -35.98
N CYS A 101 -6.24 -1.86 -35.82
CA CYS A 101 -5.34 -1.42 -36.88
C CYS A 101 -4.46 -2.56 -37.40
N LEU A 102 -3.89 -3.35 -36.48
CA LEU A 102 -3.08 -4.53 -36.82
C LEU A 102 -3.89 -5.56 -37.60
N ASN A 103 -5.11 -5.89 -37.14
CA ASN A 103 -5.97 -6.83 -37.85
C ASN A 103 -6.29 -6.33 -39.28
N THR A 104 -6.63 -5.05 -39.43
CA THR A 104 -6.86 -4.46 -40.76
C THR A 104 -5.61 -4.52 -41.63
N GLN A 105 -4.42 -4.29 -41.08
CA GLN A 105 -3.17 -4.45 -41.83
C GLN A 105 -2.92 -5.91 -42.23
N MET A 106 -3.22 -6.88 -41.36
CA MET A 106 -3.08 -8.30 -41.66
C MET A 106 -4.06 -8.76 -42.75
N GLU A 107 -5.29 -8.24 -42.74
CA GLU A 107 -6.30 -8.46 -43.79
C GLU A 107 -5.84 -7.86 -45.13
N LEU A 108 -5.28 -6.65 -45.13
CA LEU A 108 -4.78 -5.96 -46.32
C LEU A 108 -3.51 -6.60 -46.90
N ASN A 109 -2.61 -7.11 -46.05
CA ASN A 109 -1.37 -7.76 -46.47
C ASN A 109 -1.58 -9.22 -46.90
N GLY A 110 -2.82 -9.70 -46.93
CA GLY A 110 -3.21 -10.99 -47.47
C GLY A 110 -2.48 -12.17 -46.82
N SER A 111 -2.91 -12.57 -45.61
CA SER A 111 -2.53 -13.82 -44.91
C SER A 111 -1.19 -14.42 -45.34
N SER A 112 -0.10 -13.68 -45.19
CA SER A 112 1.22 -14.29 -45.10
C SER A 112 1.16 -15.14 -43.84
N THR A 113 1.04 -16.45 -44.02
CA THR A 113 1.18 -17.45 -42.97
C THR A 113 2.46 -17.12 -42.21
N MET A 114 2.33 -16.51 -41.04
CA MET A 114 3.45 -16.14 -40.17
C MET A 114 4.25 -17.42 -39.94
N ASN A 115 5.43 -17.51 -40.56
CA ASN A 115 6.30 -18.65 -40.35
C ASN A 115 6.79 -18.58 -38.91
N TYR A 116 6.65 -19.68 -38.16
CA TYR A 116 7.01 -19.73 -36.73
C TYR A 116 8.47 -19.33 -36.45
N SER A 117 9.35 -19.53 -37.44
CA SER A 117 10.74 -19.05 -37.46
C SER A 117 10.81 -17.52 -37.41
N GLU A 118 9.95 -16.81 -38.13
CA GLU A 118 9.88 -15.35 -38.15
C GLU A 118 9.40 -14.78 -36.80
N LEU A 119 8.38 -15.41 -36.19
CA LEU A 119 7.86 -15.01 -34.87
C LEU A 119 8.92 -15.14 -33.77
N LEU A 120 9.75 -16.17 -33.84
CA LEU A 120 10.83 -16.43 -32.87
C LEU A 120 12.18 -15.85 -33.27
N ARG A 121 12.24 -15.12 -34.39
CA ARG A 121 13.49 -14.59 -34.99
C ARG A 121 14.57 -15.65 -35.15
N LEU A 122 14.16 -16.86 -35.53
CA LEU A 122 15.03 -17.96 -35.88
C LEU A 122 15.23 -17.97 -37.40
N ASP A 123 16.45 -18.29 -37.86
CA ASP A 123 16.71 -18.45 -39.30
C ASP A 123 15.79 -19.54 -39.88
N GLN A 124 15.32 -19.36 -41.11
CA GLN A 124 14.39 -20.30 -41.77
C GLN A 124 14.94 -21.74 -41.88
N ASP A 125 16.26 -21.91 -41.75
CA ASP A 125 16.96 -23.21 -41.75
C ASP A 125 17.19 -23.80 -40.34
N SER A 126 16.61 -23.21 -39.29
CA SER A 126 16.80 -23.67 -37.91
C SER A 126 16.17 -25.05 -37.69
N ASN A 127 16.96 -25.97 -37.13
CA ASN A 127 16.56 -27.35 -36.86
C ASN A 127 15.36 -27.41 -35.89
N SER A 128 14.41 -28.33 -36.11
CA SER A 128 13.18 -28.51 -35.29
C SER A 128 13.47 -28.59 -33.78
N HIS A 129 14.65 -29.11 -33.42
CA HIS A 129 15.14 -29.18 -32.05
C HIS A 129 15.39 -27.80 -31.40
N ASP A 130 15.97 -26.85 -32.13
CA ASP A 130 16.29 -25.51 -31.61
C ASP A 130 15.02 -24.65 -31.49
N LEU A 131 14.09 -24.83 -32.43
CA LEU A 131 12.76 -24.25 -32.36
C LEU A 131 12.01 -24.70 -31.08
N LYS A 132 12.01 -26.01 -30.80
CA LYS A 132 11.41 -26.56 -29.56
C LYS A 132 12.07 -26.03 -28.30
N LYS A 133 13.39 -25.82 -28.32
CA LYS A 133 14.13 -25.29 -27.17
C LYS A 133 13.72 -23.85 -26.83
N GLU A 134 13.56 -22.99 -27.82
CA GLU A 134 13.12 -21.60 -27.61
C GLU A 134 11.65 -21.53 -27.18
N PHE A 135 10.76 -22.31 -27.80
CA PHE A 135 9.36 -22.42 -27.33
C PHE A 135 9.27 -22.88 -25.88
N LYS A 136 10.12 -23.84 -25.46
CA LYS A 136 10.16 -24.32 -24.08
C LYS A 136 10.63 -23.25 -23.09
N LYS A 137 11.52 -22.33 -23.50
CA LYS A 137 11.89 -21.16 -22.67
C LYS A 137 10.72 -20.19 -22.55
N LEU A 138 9.99 -19.95 -23.65
CA LEU A 138 8.81 -19.09 -23.66
C LEU A 138 7.71 -19.62 -22.73
N LEU A 139 7.40 -20.92 -22.82
CA LEU A 139 6.44 -21.60 -21.96
C LEU A 139 6.84 -21.54 -20.48
N LYS A 140 8.12 -21.67 -20.17
CA LYS A 140 8.65 -21.52 -18.80
C LYS A 140 8.52 -20.09 -18.26
N ALA A 141 8.51 -19.07 -19.12
CA ALA A 141 8.31 -17.68 -18.73
C ALA A 141 6.82 -17.32 -18.62
N LEU A 142 5.98 -17.93 -19.45
CA LEU A 142 4.53 -17.70 -19.50
C LEU A 142 3.73 -18.58 -18.51
N HIS A 143 4.38 -19.50 -17.79
CA HIS A 143 3.70 -20.43 -16.90
C HIS A 143 2.93 -19.71 -15.76
N PRO A 144 1.66 -20.06 -15.48
CA PRO A 144 0.85 -19.42 -14.43
C PRO A 144 1.50 -19.46 -13.04
N ASP A 145 2.08 -20.60 -12.65
CA ASP A 145 2.79 -20.75 -11.37
C ASP A 145 4.01 -19.83 -11.20
N ARG A 146 4.47 -19.20 -12.28
CA ARG A 146 5.57 -18.22 -12.28
C ARG A 146 5.09 -16.78 -12.47
N GLY A 147 3.78 -16.56 -12.39
CA GLY A 147 3.15 -15.26 -12.62
C GLY A 147 2.97 -14.90 -14.10
N GLY A 148 3.04 -15.88 -15.01
CA GLY A 148 2.79 -15.70 -16.43
C GLY A 148 1.30 -15.74 -16.80
N ASP A 149 0.98 -15.33 -18.03
CA ASP A 149 -0.39 -15.30 -18.54
C ASP A 149 -0.82 -16.69 -19.04
N GLU A 150 -1.77 -17.31 -18.33
CA GLU A 150 -2.33 -18.63 -18.62
C GLU A 150 -2.88 -18.75 -20.06
N ARG A 151 -3.48 -17.68 -20.59
CA ARG A 151 -4.07 -17.71 -21.94
C ARG A 151 -2.99 -17.77 -22.99
N LEU A 152 -1.92 -16.99 -22.81
CA LEU A 152 -0.76 -17.04 -23.67
C LEU A 152 -0.05 -18.39 -23.54
N PHE A 153 0.12 -18.91 -22.32
CA PHE A 153 0.70 -20.23 -22.11
C PHE A 153 -0.03 -21.32 -22.91
N LYS A 154 -1.37 -21.35 -22.87
CA LYS A 154 -2.17 -22.34 -23.62
C LYS A 154 -1.95 -22.25 -25.14
N VAL A 155 -1.99 -21.03 -25.70
CA VAL A 155 -1.77 -20.80 -27.13
C VAL A 155 -0.36 -21.25 -27.54
N PHE A 156 0.68 -20.83 -26.82
CA PHE A 156 2.05 -21.22 -27.13
C PHE A 156 2.31 -22.73 -26.91
N HIS A 157 1.56 -23.37 -26.00
CA HIS A 157 1.69 -24.80 -25.74
C HIS A 157 1.08 -25.62 -26.87
N GLU A 158 -0.11 -25.22 -27.35
CA GLU A 158 -0.72 -25.81 -28.56
C GLU A 158 0.20 -25.70 -29.78
N HIS A 159 0.88 -24.56 -29.95
CA HIS A 159 1.88 -24.42 -31.01
C HIS A 159 3.10 -25.31 -30.80
N TYR A 160 3.62 -25.44 -29.58
CA TYR A 160 4.75 -26.32 -29.26
C TYR A 160 4.46 -27.80 -29.59
N GLU A 161 3.27 -28.29 -29.27
CA GLU A 161 2.84 -29.67 -29.55
C GLU A 161 2.69 -29.94 -31.05
N ASN A 162 2.32 -28.91 -31.83
CA ASN A 162 2.14 -29.02 -33.28
C ASN A 162 3.46 -28.97 -34.08
N ILE A 163 4.59 -28.64 -33.45
CA ILE A 163 5.92 -28.70 -34.07
C ILE A 163 6.38 -30.16 -34.05
N LYS A 164 6.17 -30.89 -35.15
CA LYS A 164 6.78 -32.22 -35.36
C LYS A 164 8.24 -32.08 -35.76
#